data_AF-A0A7X7I9H6-F1
#
_entry.id   AF-A0A7X7I9H6-F1
#
_cell.length_a   1.000
_cell.length_b   1.000
_cell.length_c   1.000
_cell.angle_alpha   90.00
_cell.angle_beta   90.00
_cell.angle_gamma   90.00
#
_symmetry.space_group_name_H-M   'P 1'
#
loop_
_entity.id
_entity.type
_entity.pdbx_description
1 polymer ?
#
loop_
_entity_poly.entity_id
_entity_poly.type
_entity_poly.pdbx_seq_one_letter_code
_entity_poly.pdbx_strand_id
1 'polypeptide(L)'
;MDKANKEYSTGRSDIDRKIDQLIADIGIKDTSGFAKEIIITAIKMGMESDDPYDLRLVNTALKEMRHSSRVFSAYRDRHKVLIFGSARSTPDSPEYQMAEQFASEMSKKGIMVVTGGGPGVMEAGNRGAPEGMDFALNIRLPFEQKPNPYVSVEDKLINFKYFFTRKLFFVKETDATAIFPGGYGTLDECFEVLTLVQTGK
;
A
#
# COMPACT_ATOMS: atom_id res chain seq x y z
N MET A 1 7.48 9.89 -29.65
CA MET A 1 8.95 9.73 -29.80
C MET A 1 9.29 8.34 -29.33
N ASP A 2 9.18 7.37 -30.24
CA ASP A 2 9.53 5.98 -30.00
C ASP A 2 11.05 5.85 -29.89
N LYS A 3 11.54 5.71 -28.65
CA LYS A 3 12.84 5.07 -28.45
C LYS A 3 12.61 3.58 -28.63
N ALA A 4 13.18 3.01 -29.68
CA ALA A 4 13.31 1.57 -29.86
C ALA A 4 13.71 0.94 -28.52
N ASN A 5 12.79 0.18 -27.93
CA ASN A 5 12.96 -0.41 -26.62
C ASN A 5 14.10 -1.43 -26.73
N LYS A 6 15.27 -1.09 -26.18
CA LYS A 6 16.36 -2.06 -26.05
C LYS A 6 15.79 -3.22 -25.25
N GLU A 7 15.79 -4.42 -25.84
CA GLU A 7 15.27 -5.61 -25.20
C GLU A 7 15.96 -5.79 -23.83
N TYR A 8 15.20 -5.65 -22.75
CA TYR A 8 15.75 -5.74 -21.39
C TYR A 8 16.17 -7.20 -21.15
N SER A 9 17.47 -7.42 -20.92
CA SER A 9 18.12 -8.73 -20.96
C SER A 9 19.10 -8.90 -19.79
N THR A 10 19.36 -10.14 -19.39
CA THR A 10 20.42 -10.48 -18.43
C THR A 10 21.84 -10.32 -18.99
N GLY A 11 21.99 -10.13 -20.31
CA GLY A 11 23.26 -10.18 -21.01
C GLY A 11 23.76 -11.61 -21.29
N ARG A 12 22.99 -12.63 -20.89
CA ARG A 12 23.29 -14.05 -21.06
C ARG A 12 22.16 -14.76 -21.81
N SER A 13 22.40 -15.06 -23.09
CA SER A 13 21.39 -15.63 -23.99
C SER A 13 20.89 -17.02 -23.59
N ASP A 14 21.66 -17.77 -22.80
CA ASP A 14 21.24 -19.05 -22.22
C ASP A 14 20.23 -18.86 -21.07
N ILE A 15 20.39 -17.80 -20.27
CA ILE A 15 19.47 -17.47 -19.17
C ILE A 15 18.20 -16.84 -19.72
N ASP A 16 18.32 -15.89 -20.66
CA ASP A 16 17.15 -15.22 -21.24
C ASP A 16 16.19 -16.22 -21.90
N ARG A 17 16.71 -17.20 -22.64
CA ARG A 17 15.90 -18.29 -23.22
C ARG A 17 15.17 -19.13 -22.17
N LYS A 18 15.77 -19.37 -21.01
CA LYS A 18 15.12 -20.09 -19.91
C LYS A 18 14.00 -19.26 -19.27
N ILE A 19 14.18 -17.94 -19.18
CA ILE A 19 13.14 -17.04 -18.68
C ILE A 19 11.95 -17.01 -19.65
N ASP A 20 12.23 -16.92 -20.95
CA ASP A 20 11.18 -16.95 -21.99
C ASP A 20 10.38 -18.24 -21.95
N GLN A 21 11.06 -19.39 -21.82
CA GLN A 21 10.40 -20.68 -21.65
C GLN A 21 9.56 -20.72 -20.38
N LEU A 22 10.08 -20.25 -19.25
CA LEU A 22 9.36 -20.22 -17.98
C LEU A 22 8.07 -19.40 -18.07
N ILE A 23 8.11 -18.24 -18.74
CA ILE A 23 6.93 -17.39 -18.92
C ILE A 23 5.88 -18.06 -19.81
N ALA A 24 6.34 -18.71 -20.89
CA ALA A 24 5.46 -19.48 -21.77
C ALA A 24 4.78 -20.63 -21.02
N ASP A 25 5.53 -21.36 -20.18
CA ASP A 25 5.03 -22.50 -19.41
C ASP A 25 4.01 -22.09 -18.34
N ILE A 26 4.21 -20.95 -17.67
CA ILE A 26 3.26 -20.42 -16.69
C ILE A 26 1.98 -19.87 -17.37
N GLY A 27 2.07 -19.49 -18.65
CA GLY A 27 0.93 -19.01 -19.42
C GLY A 27 0.48 -17.58 -19.06
N ILE A 28 1.41 -16.73 -18.60
CA ILE A 28 1.14 -15.29 -18.40
C ILE A 28 0.96 -14.66 -19.79
N LYS A 29 -0.22 -14.12 -20.08
CA LYS A 29 -0.53 -13.55 -21.40
C LYS A 29 -0.22 -12.06 -21.46
N ASP A 30 -1.16 -11.26 -21.01
CA ASP A 30 -1.20 -9.81 -21.26
C ASP A 30 -0.08 -9.03 -20.56
N THR A 31 0.53 -9.60 -19.52
CA THR A 31 1.58 -8.97 -18.70
C THR A 31 2.91 -9.70 -18.74
N SER A 32 3.09 -10.62 -19.70
CA SER A 32 4.31 -11.43 -19.89
C SER A 32 5.58 -10.58 -19.96
N GLY A 33 5.54 -9.45 -20.67
CA GLY A 33 6.68 -8.53 -20.78
C GLY A 33 7.13 -7.99 -19.42
N PHE A 34 6.21 -7.49 -18.60
CA PHE A 34 6.54 -6.99 -17.26
C PHE A 34 7.02 -8.12 -16.34
N ALA A 35 6.43 -9.32 -16.44
CA ALA A 35 6.89 -10.48 -15.69
C ALA A 35 8.35 -10.84 -16.06
N LYS A 36 8.69 -10.81 -17.35
CA LYS A 36 10.06 -10.99 -17.86
C LYS A 36 11.01 -9.97 -17.27
N GLU A 37 10.66 -8.69 -17.36
CA GLU A 37 11.50 -7.61 -16.84
C GLU A 37 11.76 -7.76 -15.33
N ILE A 38 10.73 -8.06 -14.53
CA ILE A 38 10.88 -8.29 -13.08
C ILE A 38 11.83 -9.45 -12.78
N ILE A 39 11.71 -10.57 -13.50
CA ILE A 39 12.59 -11.74 -13.32
C ILE A 39 14.04 -11.36 -13.69
N ILE A 40 14.24 -10.67 -14.81
CA ILE A 40 15.56 -10.23 -15.26
C ILE A 40 16.18 -9.26 -14.25
N THR A 41 15.42 -8.29 -13.74
CA THR A 41 15.90 -7.36 -12.71
C THR A 41 16.37 -8.11 -11.47
N ALA A 42 15.59 -9.10 -10.99
CA ALA A 42 15.96 -9.89 -9.82
C ALA A 42 17.26 -10.69 -10.04
N ILE A 43 17.43 -11.28 -11.23
CA ILE A 43 18.66 -12.01 -11.59
C ILE A 43 19.85 -11.07 -11.68
N LYS A 44 19.71 -9.92 -12.35
CA LYS A 44 20.78 -8.92 -12.46
C LYS A 44 21.22 -8.42 -11.10
N MET A 45 20.29 -8.10 -10.20
CA MET A 45 20.63 -7.70 -8.84
C MET A 45 21.47 -8.75 -8.10
N GLY A 46 21.14 -10.03 -8.24
CA GLY A 46 21.90 -11.12 -7.64
C GLY A 46 23.24 -11.42 -8.32
N MET A 47 23.47 -10.94 -9.54
CA MET A 47 24.74 -11.05 -10.25
C MET A 47 25.66 -9.85 -10.02
N GLU A 48 25.09 -8.67 -9.77
CA GLU A 48 25.79 -7.39 -9.70
C GLU A 48 26.19 -6.99 -8.27
N SER A 49 25.50 -7.49 -7.23
CA SER A 49 25.76 -7.15 -5.83
C SER A 49 25.72 -8.39 -4.93
N ASP A 50 26.71 -8.49 -4.04
CA ASP A 50 26.77 -9.47 -2.95
C ASP A 50 26.19 -8.92 -1.63
N ASP A 51 25.65 -7.69 -1.61
CA ASP A 51 25.06 -7.11 -0.39
C ASP A 51 23.68 -7.72 -0.09
N PRO A 52 23.54 -8.49 1.01
CA PRO A 52 22.27 -9.12 1.36
C PRO A 52 21.19 -8.10 1.78
N TYR A 53 21.56 -6.88 2.19
CA TYR A 53 20.60 -5.86 2.65
C TYR A 53 19.81 -5.27 1.48
N ASP A 54 20.46 -5.00 0.35
CA ASP A 54 19.81 -4.50 -0.86
C ASP A 54 18.80 -5.51 -1.41
N LEU A 55 19.22 -6.77 -1.53
CA LEU A 55 18.33 -7.85 -1.96
C LEU A 55 17.18 -8.06 -0.97
N ARG A 56 17.43 -7.94 0.34
CA ARG A 56 16.38 -8.06 1.37
C ARG A 56 15.36 -6.92 1.27
N LEU A 57 15.83 -5.69 1.02
CA LEU A 57 14.98 -4.52 0.82
C LEU A 57 14.04 -4.73 -0.35
N VAL A 58 14.59 -5.01 -1.55
CA VAL A 58 13.79 -5.18 -2.77
C VAL A 58 12.87 -6.39 -2.68
N ASN A 59 13.35 -7.53 -2.20
CA ASN A 59 12.54 -8.74 -2.04
C ASN A 59 11.34 -8.50 -1.10
N THR A 60 11.55 -7.82 0.02
CA THR A 60 10.47 -7.54 0.97
C THR A 60 9.50 -6.52 0.40
N ALA A 61 10.00 -5.44 -0.22
CA ALA A 61 9.15 -4.43 -0.85
C ALA A 61 8.28 -5.01 -1.97
N LEU A 62 8.86 -5.84 -2.85
CA LEU A 62 8.11 -6.52 -3.92
C LEU A 62 7.01 -7.43 -3.35
N LYS A 63 7.31 -8.18 -2.28
CA LYS A 63 6.32 -9.05 -1.63
C LYS A 63 5.15 -8.27 -1.04
N GLU A 64 5.43 -7.13 -0.41
CA GLU A 64 4.42 -6.20 0.14
C GLU A 64 3.58 -5.59 -0.97
N MET A 65 4.20 -5.05 -2.03
CA MET A 65 3.48 -4.45 -3.15
C MET A 65 2.59 -5.47 -3.87
N ARG A 66 3.09 -6.69 -4.09
CA ARG A 66 2.34 -7.78 -4.71
C ARG A 66 1.17 -8.25 -3.85
N HIS A 67 1.37 -8.42 -2.54
CA HIS A 67 0.30 -8.83 -1.64
C HIS A 67 -0.79 -7.75 -1.53
N SER A 68 -0.40 -6.50 -1.33
CA SER A 68 -1.32 -5.37 -1.21
C SER A 68 -2.11 -5.14 -2.51
N SER A 69 -1.45 -5.21 -3.67
CA SER A 69 -2.13 -5.10 -4.97
C SER A 69 -3.18 -6.18 -5.19
N ARG A 70 -2.95 -7.41 -4.71
CA ARG A 70 -3.93 -8.50 -4.76
C ARG A 70 -5.12 -8.23 -3.86
N VAL A 71 -4.89 -7.74 -2.63
CA VAL A 71 -5.97 -7.41 -1.70
C VAL A 71 -6.86 -6.32 -2.27
N PHE A 72 -6.27 -5.24 -2.77
CA PHE A 72 -7.01 -4.12 -3.34
C PHE A 72 -7.62 -4.39 -4.72
N SER A 73 -7.14 -5.39 -5.48
CA SER A 73 -7.66 -5.64 -6.83
C SER A 73 -9.14 -5.99 -6.86
N ALA A 74 -9.67 -6.58 -5.77
CA ALA A 74 -11.08 -6.89 -5.62
C ALA A 74 -11.98 -5.66 -5.36
N TYR A 75 -11.40 -4.46 -5.17
CA TYR A 75 -12.12 -3.26 -4.75
C TYR A 75 -11.82 -2.04 -5.64
N ARG A 76 -11.19 -2.22 -6.82
CA ARG A 76 -10.75 -1.09 -7.67
C ARG A 76 -11.89 -0.21 -8.19
N ASP A 77 -13.10 -0.74 -8.25
CA ASP A 77 -14.33 -0.07 -8.65
C ASP A 77 -14.99 0.74 -7.51
N ARG A 78 -14.48 0.62 -6.27
CA ARG A 78 -15.00 1.31 -5.09
C ARG A 78 -14.17 2.54 -4.77
N HIS A 79 -14.81 3.68 -4.55
CA HIS A 79 -14.12 4.84 -4.01
C HIS A 79 -13.68 4.59 -2.56
N LYS A 80 -12.52 5.12 -2.21
CA LYS A 80 -11.88 4.98 -0.90
C LYS A 80 -11.41 6.33 -0.39
N VAL A 81 -11.66 6.60 0.88
CA VAL A 81 -11.13 7.77 1.58
C VAL A 81 -10.14 7.34 2.65
N LEU A 82 -8.97 7.97 2.64
CA LEU A 82 -7.93 7.79 3.64
C LEU A 82 -8.16 8.72 4.83
N ILE A 83 -8.09 8.19 6.04
CA ILE A 83 -8.16 8.96 7.28
C ILE A 83 -6.80 8.94 7.97
N PHE A 84 -6.26 10.14 8.21
CA PHE A 84 -5.10 10.35 9.08
C PHE A 84 -5.47 11.22 10.28
N GLY A 85 -4.84 10.93 11.42
CA GLY A 85 -4.97 11.73 12.63
C GLY A 85 -4.17 11.16 13.80
N SER A 86 -4.34 11.76 14.96
CA SER A 86 -3.64 11.39 16.19
C SER A 86 -3.88 9.93 16.60
N ALA A 87 -2.79 9.20 16.86
CA ALA A 87 -2.84 7.89 17.52
C ALA A 87 -3.09 7.98 19.03
N ARG A 88 -3.17 9.19 19.60
CA ARG A 88 -3.28 9.44 21.05
C ARG A 88 -4.64 9.96 21.48
N SER A 89 -5.53 10.22 20.53
CA SER A 89 -6.89 10.70 20.80
C SER A 89 -7.69 9.61 21.51
N THR A 90 -8.48 10.00 22.51
CA THR A 90 -9.37 9.11 23.26
C THR A 90 -10.77 9.12 22.67
N PRO A 91 -11.63 8.12 22.96
CA PRO A 91 -13.03 8.13 22.48
C PRO A 91 -13.86 9.35 22.86
N ASP A 92 -13.51 10.02 23.96
CA ASP A 92 -14.18 11.26 24.42
C ASP A 92 -13.66 12.52 23.72
N SER A 93 -12.56 12.43 22.97
CA SER A 93 -11.99 13.59 22.27
C SER A 93 -12.85 13.98 21.06
N PRO A 94 -12.99 15.30 20.78
CA PRO A 94 -13.78 15.77 19.64
C PRO A 94 -13.32 15.19 18.31
N GLU A 95 -12.00 15.05 18.10
CA GLU A 95 -11.44 14.52 16.85
C GLU A 95 -11.71 13.03 16.64
N TYR A 96 -11.79 12.23 17.72
CA TYR A 96 -12.16 10.82 17.62
C TYR A 96 -13.62 10.69 17.17
N GLN A 97 -14.53 11.36 17.87
CA GLN A 97 -15.97 11.31 17.56
C GLN A 97 -16.25 11.83 16.15
N MET A 98 -15.56 12.90 15.74
CA MET A 98 -15.67 13.45 14.40
C MET A 98 -15.16 12.46 13.34
N ALA A 99 -14.07 11.72 13.60
CA ALA A 99 -13.55 10.73 12.68
C ALA A 99 -14.48 9.51 12.55
N GLU A 100 -15.05 9.03 13.66
CA GLU A 100 -16.04 7.94 13.65
C GLU A 100 -17.30 8.34 12.87
N GLN A 101 -17.83 9.54 13.12
CA GLN A 101 -18.98 10.06 12.39
C GLN A 101 -18.67 10.25 10.91
N PHE A 102 -17.51 10.82 10.57
CA PHE A 102 -17.07 10.98 9.19
C PHE A 102 -17.00 9.64 8.46
N ALA A 103 -16.36 8.63 9.06
CA ALA A 103 -16.27 7.29 8.49
C ALA A 103 -17.66 6.66 8.25
N SER A 104 -18.58 6.84 9.18
CA SER A 104 -19.97 6.37 9.04
C SER A 104 -20.68 7.05 7.87
N GLU A 105 -20.58 8.36 7.74
CA GLU A 105 -21.20 9.12 6.65
C GLU A 105 -20.60 8.81 5.28
N MET A 106 -19.28 8.59 5.19
CA MET A 106 -18.63 8.15 3.95
C MET A 106 -19.09 6.75 3.55
N SER A 107 -19.17 5.84 4.51
CA SER A 107 -19.63 4.47 4.28
C SER A 107 -21.09 4.40 3.81
N LYS A 108 -21.97 5.25 4.35
CA LYS A 108 -23.38 5.39 3.90
C LYS A 108 -23.47 5.82 2.43
N LYS A 109 -22.46 6.52 1.91
CA LYS A 109 -22.35 6.92 0.50
C LYS A 109 -21.67 5.87 -0.38
N GLY A 110 -21.35 4.70 0.16
CA GLY A 110 -20.66 3.63 -0.56
C GLY A 110 -19.14 3.84 -0.69
N ILE A 111 -18.58 4.80 0.03
CA ILE A 111 -17.13 5.08 0.05
C ILE A 111 -16.49 4.27 1.16
N MET A 112 -15.50 3.47 0.82
CA MET A 112 -14.75 2.66 1.79
C MET A 112 -13.75 3.54 2.57
N VAL A 113 -13.44 3.16 3.81
CA VAL A 113 -12.52 3.88 4.68
C VAL A 113 -11.19 3.15 4.74
N VAL A 114 -10.08 3.87 4.58
CA VAL A 114 -8.73 3.35 4.76
C VAL A 114 -8.07 4.09 5.89
N THR A 115 -7.42 3.38 6.81
CA THR A 115 -6.67 3.99 7.92
C THR A 115 -5.29 3.35 8.07
N GLY A 116 -4.48 3.90 8.97
CA GLY A 116 -3.23 3.28 9.38
C GLY A 116 -3.34 2.11 10.36
N GLY A 117 -4.55 1.73 10.80
CA GLY A 117 -4.80 0.57 11.67
C GLY A 117 -4.38 0.74 13.13
N GLY A 118 -3.87 1.91 13.54
CA GLY A 118 -3.50 2.19 14.93
C GLY A 118 -4.68 2.62 15.81
N PRO A 119 -4.41 3.00 17.08
CA PRO A 119 -5.40 3.57 17.99
C PRO A 119 -5.78 5.01 17.63
N GLY A 120 -6.67 5.62 18.42
CA GLY A 120 -7.08 7.02 18.28
C GLY A 120 -7.92 7.26 17.03
N VAL A 121 -7.61 8.31 16.27
CA VAL A 121 -8.39 8.68 15.07
C VAL A 121 -8.45 7.55 14.03
N MET A 122 -7.37 6.76 13.88
CA MET A 122 -7.38 5.62 12.97
C MET A 122 -8.37 4.54 13.43
N GLU A 123 -8.42 4.27 14.73
CA GLU A 123 -9.39 3.37 15.32
C GLU A 123 -10.82 3.88 15.13
N ALA A 124 -11.06 5.16 15.39
CA ALA A 124 -12.36 5.79 15.16
C ALA A 124 -12.82 5.64 13.71
N GLY A 125 -11.90 5.80 12.74
CA GLY A 125 -12.16 5.60 11.32
C GLY A 125 -12.58 4.16 10.98
N ASN A 126 -11.87 3.16 11.49
CA ASN A 126 -12.27 1.75 11.29
C ASN A 126 -13.59 1.43 11.99
N ARG A 127 -13.78 1.92 13.22
CA ARG A 127 -14.98 1.70 14.03
C ARG A 127 -16.24 2.30 13.41
N GLY A 128 -16.14 3.49 12.82
CA GLY A 128 -17.28 4.17 12.20
C GLY A 128 -17.74 3.54 10.88
N ALA A 129 -16.88 2.74 10.25
CA ALA A 129 -17.19 2.03 9.01
C ALA A 129 -17.89 0.68 9.29
N PRO A 130 -18.98 0.34 8.58
CA PRO A 130 -19.61 -0.98 8.67
C PRO A 130 -18.66 -2.10 8.26
N GLU A 131 -18.97 -3.33 8.68
CA GLU A 131 -18.23 -4.53 8.30
C GLU A 131 -18.02 -4.61 6.78
N GLY A 132 -16.77 -4.87 6.39
CA GLY A 132 -16.34 -4.95 5.00
C GLY A 132 -16.14 -3.60 4.30
N MET A 133 -16.44 -2.46 4.93
CA MET A 133 -16.24 -1.12 4.33
C MET A 133 -14.91 -0.48 4.72
N ASP A 134 -14.08 -1.16 5.51
CA ASP A 134 -12.87 -0.61 6.08
C ASP A 134 -11.59 -1.38 5.67
N PHE A 135 -10.47 -0.67 5.63
CA PHE A 135 -9.11 -1.22 5.50
C PHE A 135 -8.19 -0.63 6.57
N ALA A 136 -7.19 -1.41 6.96
CA ALA A 136 -6.12 -0.98 7.83
C ALA A 136 -4.75 -1.32 7.22
N LEU A 137 -3.99 -0.30 6.83
CA LEU A 137 -2.61 -0.45 6.41
C LEU A 137 -1.70 -0.22 7.61
N ASN A 138 -1.40 -1.29 8.34
CA ASN A 138 -0.59 -1.24 9.56
C ASN A 138 0.92 -1.24 9.26
N ILE A 139 1.73 -0.72 10.18
CA ILE A 139 3.20 -0.73 10.09
C ILE A 139 3.78 -1.53 11.26
N ARG A 140 4.73 -2.42 10.97
CA ARG A 140 5.45 -3.18 11.99
C ARG A 140 6.48 -2.30 12.67
N LEU A 141 6.23 -1.95 13.93
CA LEU A 141 7.17 -1.22 14.77
C LEU A 141 7.85 -2.16 15.79
N PRO A 142 9.07 -1.84 16.27
CA PRO A 142 9.77 -2.66 17.26
C PRO A 142 9.02 -2.79 18.59
N PHE A 143 8.22 -1.79 18.92
CA PHE A 143 7.31 -1.79 20.07
C PHE A 143 5.90 -2.00 19.55
N GLU A 144 5.19 -2.96 20.15
CA GLU A 144 3.96 -3.56 19.63
C GLU A 144 2.84 -2.50 19.46
N GLN A 145 2.66 -1.99 18.25
CA GLN A 145 1.42 -1.33 17.85
C GLN A 145 0.47 -2.43 17.41
N LYS A 146 -0.34 -2.94 18.35
CA LYS A 146 -1.43 -3.85 18.00
C LYS A 146 -2.39 -3.12 17.07
N PRO A 147 -2.81 -3.75 15.96
CA PRO A 147 -3.86 -3.20 15.14
C PRO A 147 -5.13 -3.01 15.98
N ASN A 148 -5.91 -1.97 15.69
CA ASN A 148 -7.16 -1.74 16.39
C ASN A 148 -8.15 -2.91 16.14
N PRO A 149 -9.08 -3.18 17.07
CA PRO A 149 -9.91 -4.39 17.02
C PRO A 149 -11.10 -4.29 16.05
N TYR A 150 -11.26 -3.17 15.34
CA TYR A 150 -12.44 -2.91 14.52
C TYR A 150 -12.27 -3.30 13.05
N VAL A 151 -11.06 -3.71 12.64
CA VAL A 151 -10.83 -4.16 11.27
C VAL A 151 -11.58 -5.46 11.05
N SER A 152 -12.64 -5.35 10.26
CA SER A 152 -13.70 -6.37 10.20
C SER A 152 -13.32 -7.58 9.34
N VAL A 153 -12.44 -7.39 8.36
CA VAL A 153 -12.00 -8.44 7.44
C VAL A 153 -10.49 -8.63 7.58
N GLU A 154 -10.05 -9.82 7.97
CA GLU A 154 -8.64 -10.14 8.22
C GLU A 154 -7.74 -9.81 7.02
N ASP A 155 -8.18 -10.14 5.81
CA ASP A 155 -7.45 -9.87 4.56
C ASP A 155 -7.27 -8.35 4.26
N LYS A 156 -8.06 -7.47 4.92
CA LYS A 156 -7.96 -5.99 4.79
C LYS A 156 -7.07 -5.35 5.85
N LEU A 157 -6.55 -6.14 6.78
CA LEU A 157 -5.46 -5.74 7.66
C LEU A 157 -4.11 -6.07 7.00
N ILE A 158 -3.56 -5.10 6.28
CA ILE A 158 -2.28 -5.29 5.58
C ILE A 158 -1.15 -4.79 6.46
N ASN A 159 -0.18 -5.66 6.75
CA ASN A 159 0.97 -5.34 7.58
C ASN A 159 2.21 -5.06 6.74
N PHE A 160 2.68 -3.82 6.76
CA PHE A 160 3.92 -3.39 6.10
C PHE A 160 5.10 -3.43 7.08
N LYS A 161 6.28 -3.69 6.54
CA LYS A 161 7.57 -3.53 7.22
C LYS A 161 8.20 -2.18 6.86
N TYR A 162 8.04 -1.72 5.62
CA TYR A 162 8.61 -0.46 5.16
C TYR A 162 7.57 0.66 5.08
N PHE A 163 7.97 1.85 5.53
CA PHE A 163 7.12 3.03 5.47
C PHE A 163 6.80 3.45 4.03
N PHE A 164 7.77 3.38 3.11
CA PHE A 164 7.57 3.85 1.74
C PHE A 164 6.57 2.99 0.95
N THR A 165 6.55 1.67 1.15
CA THR A 165 5.55 0.80 0.53
C THR A 165 4.17 1.06 1.12
N ARG A 166 4.07 1.28 2.42
CA ARG A 166 2.81 1.67 3.07
C ARG A 166 2.25 3.00 2.53
N LYS A 167 3.10 4.04 2.49
CA LYS A 167 2.78 5.37 1.95
C LYS A 167 2.34 5.32 0.49
N LEU A 168 3.05 4.54 -0.32
CA LEU A 168 2.65 4.28 -1.70
C LEU A 168 1.21 3.75 -1.78
N PHE A 169 0.83 2.78 -0.95
CA PHE A 169 -0.51 2.20 -0.98
C PHE A 169 -1.59 3.12 -0.41
N PHE A 170 -1.25 4.01 0.52
CA PHE A 170 -2.16 5.07 0.97
C PHE A 170 -2.61 5.94 -0.20
N VAL A 171 -1.66 6.45 -1.00
CA VAL A 171 -1.99 7.36 -2.10
C VAL A 171 -2.54 6.60 -3.29
N LYS A 172 -1.91 5.48 -3.68
CA LYS A 172 -2.27 4.72 -4.88
C LYS A 172 -3.69 4.15 -4.83
N GLU A 173 -4.15 3.77 -3.64
CA GLU A 173 -5.43 3.07 -3.47
C GLU A 173 -6.50 3.96 -2.84
N THR A 174 -6.33 5.28 -2.75
CA THR A 174 -7.41 6.16 -2.25
C THR A 174 -7.68 7.32 -3.19
N ASP A 175 -8.93 7.78 -3.21
CA ASP A 175 -9.41 8.86 -4.08
C ASP A 175 -9.38 10.22 -3.36
N ALA A 176 -9.36 10.20 -2.03
CA ALA A 176 -9.35 11.38 -1.20
C ALA A 176 -8.69 11.09 0.15
N THR A 177 -8.13 12.14 0.76
CA THR A 177 -7.53 12.08 2.10
C THR A 177 -8.18 13.09 3.02
N ALA A 178 -8.67 12.62 4.17
CA ALA A 178 -9.18 13.42 5.27
C ALA A 178 -8.14 13.50 6.39
N ILE A 179 -7.68 14.72 6.69
CA ILE A 179 -6.66 15.00 7.71
C ILE A 179 -7.35 15.55 8.96
N PHE A 180 -7.28 14.81 10.06
CA PHE A 180 -7.75 15.20 11.38
C PHE A 180 -6.60 15.72 12.24
N PRO A 181 -6.87 16.40 13.37
CA PRO A 181 -5.83 16.79 14.33
C PRO A 181 -4.90 15.63 14.69
N GLY A 182 -3.59 15.88 14.61
CA GLY A 182 -2.57 14.84 14.70
C GLY A 182 -1.16 15.37 14.93
N GLY A 183 -0.25 14.43 15.20
CA GLY A 183 1.16 14.73 15.44
C GLY A 183 2.01 14.66 14.17
N TYR A 184 3.32 14.43 14.35
CA TYR A 184 4.27 14.40 13.22
C TYR A 184 3.95 13.38 12.15
N GLY A 185 3.48 12.18 12.51
CA GLY A 185 3.07 11.19 11.50
C GLY A 185 1.91 11.70 10.63
N THR A 186 0.95 12.41 11.21
CA THR A 186 -0.16 13.01 10.46
C THR A 186 0.32 14.14 9.57
N LEU A 187 1.25 14.97 10.06
CA LEU A 187 1.83 16.07 9.27
C LEU A 187 2.69 15.54 8.12
N ASP A 188 3.48 14.50 8.33
CA ASP A 188 4.30 13.84 7.30
C ASP A 188 3.41 13.39 6.12
N GLU A 189 2.35 12.65 6.40
CA GLU A 189 1.41 12.20 5.36
C GLU A 189 0.63 13.36 4.72
N CYS A 190 0.27 14.39 5.49
CA CYS A 190 -0.39 15.59 4.96
C CYS A 190 0.49 16.32 3.94
N PHE A 191 1.76 16.58 4.28
CA PHE A 191 2.69 17.25 3.37
C PHE A 191 3.06 16.40 2.16
N GLU A 192 3.11 15.08 2.30
CA GLU A 192 3.28 14.17 1.16
C GLU A 192 2.12 14.31 0.18
N VAL A 193 0.87 14.20 0.64
CA VAL A 193 -0.33 14.35 -0.21
C VAL A 193 -0.38 15.73 -0.86
N LEU A 194 -0.13 16.80 -0.10
CA LEU A 194 -0.12 18.16 -0.64
C LEU A 194 0.95 18.34 -1.74
N THR A 195 2.12 17.74 -1.57
CA THR A 195 3.19 17.77 -2.57
C THR A 195 2.79 17.04 -3.85
N LEU A 196 2.13 15.88 -3.73
CA LEU A 196 1.65 15.11 -4.88
C LEU A 196 0.55 15.86 -5.64
N VAL A 197 -0.42 16.45 -4.94
CA VAL A 197 -1.45 17.31 -5.54
C VAL A 197 -0.82 18.51 -6.24
N GLN A 198 0.13 19.20 -5.60
CA GLN A 198 0.83 20.34 -6.19
C GLN A 198 1.57 19.95 -7.49
N THR A 199 2.14 18.75 -7.55
CA THR A 199 2.95 18.28 -8.68
C THR A 199 2.18 17.47 -9.72
N GLY A 200 0.88 17.23 -9.50
CA GLY A 200 0.03 16.44 -10.40
C GLY A 200 0.45 14.97 -10.48
N LYS A 201 0.89 14.40 -9.36
CA LYS A 201 1.33 13.01 -9.22
C LYS A 201 0.30 12.15 -8.53
#